data_AF-A0A1S4DS06-F1
#
_entry.id   AF-A0A1S4DS06-F1
#
_cell.length_a   1.000
_cell.length_b   1.000
_cell.length_c   1.000
_cell.angle_alpha   90.00
_cell.angle_beta   90.00
_cell.angle_gamma   90.00
#
_symmetry.space_group_name_H-M   'P 1'
#
loop_
_entity.id
_entity.type
_entity.pdbx_description
1 polymer ?
#
loop_
_entity_poly.entity_id
_entity_poly.type
_entity_poly.pdbx_seq_one_letter_code
_entity_poly.pdbx_strand_id
1 'polypeptide(L)'
;MEEFSDFINDHFLIDLPLSFERFTWAKAEDFNSRWMQREGVCAPFRFENMWLKVPRFGDKVKEWWTSYGVLGTPSFRLSKKLKLLKGDIIRWNKEVFGRVKVKMRELMHELGELERGEGARELDEFEKERLGEVKREIVELAIAQETSWRQKSRTLWLKERDLNTKFFHRVAVANRRRNSIESLVVDGVRIEGEEEVKGAIVGFYENLYKEDVSWRLTLGGIEFNHIGEGDSEWLERAFEEEEVHEAVSSCVGDKAPGPDGFSLAVFLRARSAKKRQGLASLQKRSAKRSARFIKVKRNS
;
A
#
# COMPACT_ATOMS: atom_id res chain seq x y z
N MET A 1 -13.99 -34.01 -9.81
CA MET A 1 -13.40 -33.07 -10.80
C MET A 1 -14.46 -32.25 -11.52
N GLU A 2 -15.74 -32.68 -11.53
CA GLU A 2 -16.84 -31.93 -12.15
C GLU A 2 -17.21 -30.66 -11.36
N GLU A 3 -17.26 -30.70 -10.02
CA GLU A 3 -17.57 -29.51 -9.19
C GLU A 3 -16.62 -28.31 -9.40
N PHE A 4 -15.36 -28.57 -9.77
CA PHE A 4 -14.39 -27.50 -10.05
C PHE A 4 -14.54 -26.94 -11.47
N SER A 5 -14.92 -27.78 -12.43
CA SER A 5 -15.22 -27.32 -13.80
C SER A 5 -16.53 -26.54 -13.85
N ASP A 6 -17.52 -26.94 -13.05
CA ASP A 6 -18.82 -26.25 -12.96
C ASP A 6 -18.67 -24.86 -12.32
N PHE A 7 -17.84 -24.74 -11.28
CA PHE A 7 -17.49 -23.44 -10.69
C PHE A 7 -16.78 -22.49 -11.68
N ILE A 8 -15.92 -23.04 -12.55
CA ILE A 8 -15.22 -22.26 -13.58
C ILE A 8 -16.20 -21.78 -14.65
N ASN A 9 -17.15 -22.62 -15.06
CA ASN A 9 -18.16 -22.27 -16.07
C ASN A 9 -19.20 -21.27 -15.54
N ASP A 10 -19.71 -21.47 -14.32
CA ASP A 10 -20.74 -20.62 -13.69
C ASP A 10 -20.28 -19.19 -13.38
N HIS A 11 -18.96 -18.99 -13.28
CA HIS A 11 -18.36 -17.67 -13.04
C HIS A 11 -17.70 -17.06 -14.28
N PHE A 12 -17.91 -17.64 -15.46
CA PHE A 12 -17.28 -17.22 -16.72
C PHE A 12 -15.75 -17.11 -16.59
N LEU A 13 -15.13 -18.00 -15.79
CA LEU A 13 -13.69 -18.09 -15.57
C LEU A 13 -13.02 -18.98 -16.65
N ILE A 14 -13.59 -19.02 -17.85
CA ILE A 14 -12.95 -19.65 -18.99
C ILE A 14 -11.69 -18.85 -19.32
N ASP A 15 -10.52 -19.44 -19.07
CA ASP A 15 -9.30 -19.03 -19.73
C ASP A 15 -9.44 -19.42 -21.21
N LEU A 16 -9.66 -18.43 -22.06
CA LEU A 16 -9.52 -18.61 -23.50
C LEU A 16 -8.03 -18.50 -23.86
N PRO A 17 -7.54 -19.40 -24.72
CA PRO A 17 -6.12 -19.50 -25.04
C PRO A 17 -5.67 -18.24 -25.78
N LEU A 18 -4.41 -17.88 -25.54
CA LEU A 18 -3.67 -16.95 -26.38
C LEU A 18 -3.86 -17.33 -27.86
N SER A 19 -4.62 -16.54 -28.61
CA SER A 19 -4.60 -16.59 -30.07
C SER A 19 -4.79 -15.20 -30.68
N PHE A 20 -3.96 -15.00 -31.69
CA PHE A 20 -3.67 -13.84 -32.50
C PHE A 20 -4.88 -13.09 -33.08
N GLU A 21 -4.63 -11.84 -33.47
CA GLU A 21 -5.61 -10.96 -34.11
C GLU A 21 -6.25 -11.55 -35.38
N ARG A 22 -7.58 -11.44 -35.48
CA ARG A 22 -8.30 -10.59 -36.46
C ARG A 22 -9.80 -10.81 -36.26
N PHE A 23 -10.53 -9.71 -36.02
CA PHE A 23 -11.99 -9.59 -35.86
C PHE A 23 -12.59 -9.98 -34.50
N THR A 24 -12.55 -9.05 -33.53
CA THR A 24 -13.60 -8.93 -32.51
C THR A 24 -13.77 -7.48 -32.04
N TRP A 25 -14.98 -6.97 -32.28
CA TRP A 25 -15.74 -5.89 -31.64
C TRP A 25 -15.02 -4.98 -30.62
N ALA A 26 -14.95 -3.70 -31.01
CA ALA A 26 -14.69 -2.47 -30.26
C ALA A 26 -14.26 -2.56 -28.78
N LYS A 27 -13.02 -2.12 -28.57
CA LYS A 27 -12.32 -1.90 -27.31
C LYS A 27 -13.13 -1.09 -26.27
N ALA A 28 -13.20 -1.61 -25.05
CA ALA A 28 -13.42 -0.82 -23.83
C ALA A 28 -12.13 -0.08 -23.39
N GLU A 29 -11.37 0.46 -24.35
CA GLU A 29 -10.19 1.28 -24.10
C GLU A 29 -10.64 2.72 -23.91
N ASP A 30 -11.18 3.06 -22.75
CA ASP A 30 -11.15 4.47 -22.31
C ASP A 30 -11.46 4.70 -20.84
N PHE A 31 -11.74 3.65 -20.06
CA PHE A 31 -12.01 3.91 -18.65
C PHE A 31 -10.78 4.36 -17.87
N ASN A 32 -9.55 4.11 -18.35
CA ASN A 32 -8.33 4.43 -17.61
C ASN A 32 -7.79 5.86 -17.78
N SER A 33 -8.34 6.65 -18.70
CA SER A 33 -7.93 8.03 -18.99
C SER A 33 -8.41 9.01 -17.89
N ARG A 34 -9.53 8.70 -17.22
CA ARG A 34 -10.05 9.46 -16.06
C ARG A 34 -9.32 9.16 -14.73
N TRP A 35 -8.23 8.40 -14.75
CA TRP A 35 -7.49 8.02 -13.53
C TRP A 35 -6.30 8.93 -13.23
N MET A 36 -6.02 9.89 -14.12
CA MET A 36 -4.97 10.89 -13.93
C MET A 36 -5.45 12.35 -14.10
N GLN A 37 -6.70 12.58 -14.48
CA GLN A 37 -7.28 13.93 -14.62
C GLN A 37 -8.54 14.06 -13.75
N ARG A 38 -8.33 14.18 -12.43
CA ARG A 38 -9.02 15.23 -11.70
C ARG A 38 -8.02 16.37 -11.62
N GLU A 39 -8.20 17.37 -12.48
CA GLU A 39 -7.46 18.62 -12.35
C GLU A 39 -7.65 19.12 -10.90
N GLY A 40 -6.55 19.28 -10.16
CA GLY A 40 -6.55 19.90 -8.83
C GLY A 40 -6.18 19.04 -7.63
N VAL A 41 -6.25 17.70 -7.67
CA VAL A 41 -5.91 16.87 -6.49
C VAL A 41 -4.84 15.84 -6.81
N CYS A 42 -3.60 16.13 -6.40
CA CYS A 42 -2.48 15.19 -6.47
C CYS A 42 -2.82 13.96 -5.61
N ALA A 43 -2.92 12.78 -6.24
CA ALA A 43 -3.25 11.56 -5.53
C ALA A 43 -2.29 11.35 -4.34
N PRO A 44 -2.80 11.05 -3.13
CA PRO A 44 -1.95 10.92 -1.96
C PRO A 44 -0.99 9.73 -2.16
N PHE A 45 0.29 9.95 -1.87
CA PHE A 45 1.30 8.90 -1.92
C PHE A 45 0.89 7.68 -1.09
N ARG A 46 0.99 6.51 -1.71
CA ARG A 46 0.86 5.22 -1.04
C ARG A 46 2.02 4.34 -1.47
N PHE A 47 2.70 3.76 -0.50
CA PHE A 47 3.81 2.88 -0.74
C PHE A 47 3.33 1.58 -1.39
N GLU A 48 3.90 1.22 -2.54
CA GLU A 48 3.54 -0.01 -3.24
C GLU A 48 4.53 -1.14 -2.89
N ASN A 49 4.01 -2.28 -2.44
CA ASN A 49 4.84 -3.40 -1.96
C ASN A 49 5.67 -4.03 -3.09
N MET A 50 5.29 -3.82 -4.36
CA MET A 50 6.10 -4.22 -5.51
C MET A 50 7.52 -3.63 -5.48
N TRP A 51 7.71 -2.42 -4.92
CA TRP A 51 9.02 -1.79 -4.85
C TRP A 51 10.02 -2.59 -4.00
N LEU A 52 9.53 -3.33 -3.00
CA LEU A 52 10.37 -4.20 -2.16
C LEU A 52 10.87 -5.46 -2.88
N LYS A 53 10.25 -5.82 -4.01
CA LYS A 53 10.67 -6.95 -4.86
C LYS A 53 11.79 -6.57 -5.83
N VAL A 54 11.99 -5.27 -6.06
CA VAL A 54 13.02 -4.76 -6.97
C VAL A 54 14.40 -4.97 -6.37
N PRO A 55 15.34 -5.60 -7.10
CA PRO A 55 16.72 -5.73 -6.63
C PRO A 55 17.31 -4.38 -6.24
N ARG A 56 18.06 -4.35 -5.13
CA ARG A 56 18.78 -3.15 -4.63
C ARG A 56 17.90 -1.97 -4.20
N PHE A 57 16.56 -2.07 -4.22
CA PHE A 57 15.70 -1.01 -3.70
C PHE A 57 15.98 -0.72 -2.21
N GLY A 58 16.20 -1.78 -1.41
CA GLY A 58 16.57 -1.64 0.00
C GLY A 58 17.89 -0.87 0.21
N ASP A 59 18.86 -1.05 -0.68
CA ASP A 59 20.15 -0.35 -0.61
C ASP A 59 19.96 1.14 -0.91
N LYS A 60 19.18 1.49 -1.93
CA LYS A 60 18.81 2.88 -2.23
C LYS A 60 18.09 3.57 -1.07
N VAL A 61 17.12 2.87 -0.45
CA VAL A 61 16.42 3.39 0.73
C VAL A 61 17.39 3.64 1.88
N LYS A 62 18.36 2.74 2.10
CA LYS A 62 19.38 2.91 3.15
C LYS A 62 20.31 4.10 2.86
N GLU A 63 20.73 4.25 1.61
CA GLU A 63 21.56 5.37 1.15
C GLU A 63 20.85 6.71 1.41
N TRP A 64 19.62 6.87 0.91
CA TRP A 64 18.83 8.08 1.14
C TRP A 64 18.57 8.33 2.62
N TRP A 65 18.24 7.27 3.38
CA TRP A 65 17.98 7.41 4.81
C TRP A 65 19.18 7.96 5.59
N THR A 66 20.39 7.57 5.17
CA THR A 66 21.65 7.95 5.80
C THR A 66 22.10 9.34 5.37
N SER A 67 21.80 9.75 4.14
CA SER A 67 22.15 11.09 3.63
C SER A 67 21.35 12.22 4.27
N TYR A 68 20.18 11.93 4.86
CA TYR A 68 19.35 12.95 5.51
C TYR A 68 19.95 13.44 6.84
N GLY A 69 20.56 14.63 6.80
CA GLY A 69 20.92 15.42 7.98
C GLY A 69 19.69 16.15 8.55
N VAL A 70 19.01 15.56 9.54
CA VAL A 70 17.85 16.18 10.20
C VAL A 70 18.12 16.32 11.70
N LEU A 71 18.01 17.55 12.21
CA LEU A 71 18.12 17.88 13.63
C LEU A 71 16.75 17.97 14.31
N GLY A 72 16.72 17.85 15.63
CA GLY A 72 15.52 18.00 16.46
C GLY A 72 15.13 16.74 17.23
N THR A 73 13.93 16.77 17.82
CA THR A 73 13.42 15.65 18.63
C THR A 73 13.37 14.35 17.81
N PRO A 74 13.55 13.17 18.42
CA PRO A 74 13.49 11.89 17.69
C PRO A 74 12.24 11.73 16.81
N SER A 75 11.10 12.21 17.30
CA SER A 75 9.82 12.20 16.59
C SER A 75 9.82 13.08 15.35
N PHE A 76 10.38 14.29 15.46
CA PHE A 76 10.50 15.21 14.35
C PHE A 76 11.47 14.69 13.30
N ARG A 77 12.62 14.15 13.72
CA ARG A 77 13.61 13.52 12.84
C ARG A 77 12.99 12.40 12.02
N LEU A 78 12.25 11.49 12.66
CA LEU A 78 11.55 10.40 11.98
C LEU A 78 10.54 10.93 10.95
N SER A 79 9.65 11.84 11.38
CA SER A 79 8.61 12.39 10.50
C SER A 79 9.21 13.10 9.28
N LYS A 80 10.25 13.92 9.47
CA LYS A 80 10.91 14.65 8.40
C LYS A 80 11.68 13.71 7.46
N LYS A 81 12.38 12.70 7.98
CA LYS A 81 13.05 11.68 7.16
C LYS A 81 12.06 10.88 6.32
N LEU A 82 10.90 10.50 6.88
CA LEU A 82 9.83 9.84 6.11
C LEU A 82 9.27 10.73 5.00
N LYS A 83 9.12 12.04 5.26
CA LYS A 83 8.71 13.02 4.23
C LYS A 83 9.73 13.15 3.10
N LEU A 84 11.03 13.19 3.42
CA LEU A 84 12.10 13.21 2.42
C LEU A 84 12.14 11.90 1.61
N LEU A 85 12.09 10.76 2.30
CA LEU A 85 12.06 9.44 1.69
C LEU A 85 10.90 9.27 0.72
N LYS A 86 9.72 9.77 1.08
CA LYS A 86 8.56 9.81 0.18
C LYS A 86 8.89 10.55 -1.12
N GLY A 87 9.57 11.69 -1.06
CA GLY A 87 9.98 12.45 -2.24
C GLY A 87 10.93 11.67 -3.15
N ASP A 88 11.96 11.05 -2.58
CA ASP A 88 12.94 10.28 -3.33
C ASP A 88 12.34 9.01 -3.94
N ILE A 89 11.45 8.31 -3.22
CA ILE A 89 10.72 7.16 -3.77
C ILE A 89 9.83 7.59 -4.94
N ILE A 90 9.14 8.72 -4.84
CA ILE A 90 8.29 9.23 -5.94
C ILE A 90 9.15 9.52 -7.18
N ARG A 91 10.31 10.16 -6.99
CA ARG A 91 11.26 10.45 -8.08
C ARG A 91 11.79 9.16 -8.71
N TRP A 92 12.32 8.26 -7.88
CA TRP A 92 12.84 6.97 -8.32
C TRP A 92 11.80 6.12 -9.04
N ASN A 93 10.55 6.11 -8.56
CA ASN A 93 9.47 5.37 -9.24
C ASN A 93 9.19 5.92 -10.64
N LYS A 94 9.28 7.25 -10.84
CA LYS A 94 9.17 7.86 -12.17
C LYS A 94 10.36 7.50 -13.08
N GLU A 95 11.56 7.40 -12.52
CA GLU A 95 12.77 7.08 -13.29
C GLU A 95 12.86 5.59 -13.67
N VAL A 96 12.53 4.67 -12.76
CA VAL A 96 12.70 3.22 -12.98
C VAL A 96 11.49 2.56 -13.62
N PHE A 97 10.29 2.90 -13.16
CA PHE A 97 9.05 2.29 -13.66
C PHE A 97 8.34 3.17 -14.68
N GLY A 98 8.58 4.48 -14.64
CA GLY A 98 7.88 5.44 -15.46
C GLY A 98 6.36 5.25 -15.38
N ARG A 99 5.71 5.41 -16.54
CA ARG A 99 4.34 4.91 -16.71
C ARG A 99 4.45 3.41 -17.01
N VAL A 100 4.32 2.55 -16.00
CA VAL A 100 4.37 1.07 -16.13
C VAL A 100 3.59 0.55 -17.34
N LYS A 101 2.43 1.14 -17.66
CA LYS A 101 1.62 0.79 -18.83
C LYS A 101 2.28 1.12 -20.18
N VAL A 102 3.02 2.22 -20.26
CA VAL A 102 3.76 2.61 -21.46
C VAL A 102 4.87 1.60 -21.70
N LYS A 103 5.69 1.33 -20.67
CA LYS A 103 6.76 0.32 -20.75
C LYS A 103 6.23 -1.07 -21.12
N MET A 104 5.10 -1.48 -20.52
CA MET A 104 4.47 -2.76 -20.85
C MET A 104 4.00 -2.82 -22.31
N ARG A 105 3.43 -1.74 -22.85
CA ARG A 105 3.02 -1.68 -24.27
C ARG A 105 4.21 -1.71 -25.21
N GLU A 106 5.28 -0.99 -24.90
CA GLU A 106 6.51 -0.98 -25.69
C GLU A 106 7.13 -2.37 -25.75
N LEU A 107 7.26 -3.05 -24.62
CA LEU A 107 7.78 -4.42 -24.57
C LEU A 107 6.87 -5.42 -25.28
N MET A 108 5.54 -5.28 -25.18
CA MET A 108 4.61 -6.13 -25.93
C MET A 108 4.71 -5.91 -27.44
N HIS A 109 4.93 -4.66 -27.88
CA HIS A 109 5.15 -4.35 -29.29
C HIS A 109 6.48 -4.95 -29.79
N GLU A 110 7.57 -4.78 -29.03
CA GLU A 110 8.88 -5.35 -29.33
C GLU A 110 8.83 -6.89 -29.39
N LEU A 111 8.13 -7.52 -28.45
CA LEU A 111 7.89 -8.97 -28.46
C LEU A 111 7.19 -9.41 -29.75
N GLY A 112 6.12 -8.71 -30.15
CA GLY A 112 5.39 -9.01 -31.38
C GLY A 112 6.21 -8.84 -32.66
N GLU A 113 7.15 -7.88 -32.68
CA GLU A 113 8.08 -7.69 -33.80
C GLU A 113 9.09 -8.84 -33.88
N LEU A 114 9.67 -9.24 -32.73
CA LEU A 114 10.64 -10.34 -32.66
C LEU A 114 10.01 -11.70 -32.99
N GLU A 115 8.81 -11.98 -32.49
CA GLU A 115 8.08 -13.23 -32.80
C GLU A 115 7.64 -13.27 -34.27
N ARG A 116 7.30 -12.13 -34.88
CA ARG A 116 7.05 -12.04 -36.33
C ARG A 116 8.32 -12.29 -37.14
N GLY A 117 9.46 -11.80 -36.66
CA GLY A 117 10.78 -12.06 -37.23
C GLY A 117 11.13 -13.55 -37.21
N GLU A 118 10.93 -14.21 -36.07
CA GLU A 118 11.16 -15.66 -35.88
C GLU A 118 10.29 -16.52 -36.80
N GLY A 119 9.03 -16.13 -37.03
CA GLY A 119 8.14 -16.81 -37.97
C GLY A 119 8.52 -16.63 -39.45
N ALA A 120 9.31 -15.60 -39.78
CA ALA A 120 9.72 -15.29 -41.15
C ALA A 120 11.14 -15.77 -41.49
N ARG A 121 12.03 -15.82 -40.51
CA ARG A 121 13.42 -16.28 -40.65
C ARG A 121 13.97 -16.80 -39.32
N GLU A 122 15.05 -17.58 -39.37
CA GLU A 122 15.82 -17.85 -38.16
C GLU A 122 16.36 -16.56 -37.55
N LEU A 123 16.14 -16.41 -36.25
CA LEU A 123 16.70 -15.32 -35.45
C LEU A 123 18.19 -15.54 -35.25
N ASP A 124 18.96 -14.45 -35.28
CA ASP A 124 20.36 -14.49 -34.85
C ASP A 124 20.45 -14.67 -33.32
N GLU A 125 21.60 -15.10 -32.82
CA GLU A 125 21.82 -15.30 -31.38
C GLU A 125 21.56 -14.04 -30.56
N PHE A 126 21.91 -12.86 -31.09
CA PHE A 126 21.60 -11.58 -30.45
C PHE A 126 20.09 -11.32 -30.34
N GLU A 127 19.32 -11.68 -31.37
CA GLU A 127 17.86 -11.52 -31.40
C GLU A 127 17.17 -12.50 -30.46
N LYS A 128 17.68 -13.74 -30.36
CA LYS A 128 17.21 -14.74 -29.39
C LYS A 128 17.47 -14.29 -27.95
N GLU A 129 18.65 -13.74 -27.68
CA GLU A 129 18.98 -13.18 -26.37
C GLU A 129 18.03 -12.03 -26.02
N ARG A 130 17.80 -11.11 -26.95
CA ARG A 130 16.88 -9.98 -26.77
C ARG A 130 15.43 -10.43 -26.55
N LEU A 131 14.97 -11.43 -27.31
CA LEU A 131 13.66 -12.05 -27.11
C LEU A 131 13.52 -12.61 -25.69
N GLY A 132 14.57 -13.29 -25.20
CA GLY A 132 14.64 -13.78 -23.83
C GLY A 132 14.57 -12.66 -22.80
N GLU A 133 15.28 -11.55 -23.01
CA GLU A 133 15.22 -10.35 -22.15
C GLU A 133 13.82 -9.74 -22.10
N VAL A 134 13.22 -9.47 -23.25
CA VAL A 134 11.88 -8.85 -23.36
C VAL A 134 10.84 -9.71 -22.66
N LYS A 135 10.88 -11.04 -22.86
CA LYS A 135 9.99 -11.98 -22.16
C LYS A 135 10.17 -11.91 -20.64
N ARG A 136 11.42 -11.86 -20.14
CA ARG A 136 11.68 -11.70 -18.70
C ARG A 136 11.16 -10.38 -18.17
N GLU A 137 11.41 -9.26 -18.85
CA GLU A 137 10.94 -7.94 -18.41
C GLU A 137 9.41 -7.86 -18.34
N ILE A 138 8.70 -8.46 -19.30
CA ILE A 138 7.24 -8.53 -19.28
C ILE A 138 6.74 -9.30 -18.07
N VAL A 139 7.34 -10.45 -17.76
CA VAL A 139 6.97 -11.26 -16.58
C VAL A 139 7.22 -10.48 -15.29
N GLU A 140 8.35 -9.81 -15.16
CA GLU A 140 8.66 -8.98 -13.98
C GLU A 140 7.65 -7.83 -13.80
N LEU A 141 7.30 -7.14 -14.88
CA LEU A 141 6.29 -6.08 -14.87
C LEU A 141 4.90 -6.62 -14.53
N ALA A 142 4.53 -7.79 -15.04
CA ALA A 142 3.25 -8.43 -14.73
C ALA A 142 3.14 -8.77 -13.23
N ILE A 143 4.18 -9.38 -12.65
CA ILE A 143 4.25 -9.69 -11.21
C ILE A 143 4.16 -8.41 -10.37
N ALA A 144 4.85 -7.34 -10.78
CA ALA A 144 4.80 -6.05 -10.11
C ALA A 144 3.38 -5.46 -10.15
N GLN A 145 2.72 -5.51 -11.30
CA GLN A 145 1.36 -5.02 -11.49
C GLN A 145 0.34 -5.82 -10.69
N GLU A 146 0.45 -7.16 -10.67
CA GLU A 146 -0.37 -8.04 -9.83
C GLU A 146 -0.22 -7.68 -8.35
N THR A 147 1.02 -7.52 -7.87
CA THR A 147 1.31 -7.13 -6.48
C THR A 147 0.65 -5.80 -6.12
N SER A 148 0.72 -4.81 -7.02
CA SER A 148 0.08 -3.49 -6.85
C SER A 148 -1.45 -3.59 -6.79
N TRP A 149 -2.07 -4.37 -7.66
CA TRP A 149 -3.52 -4.55 -7.69
C TRP A 149 -4.06 -5.35 -6.52
N ARG A 150 -3.35 -6.40 -6.10
CA ARG A 150 -3.65 -7.15 -4.89
C ARG A 150 -3.68 -6.22 -3.68
N GLN A 151 -2.64 -5.41 -3.50
CA GLN A 151 -2.56 -4.41 -2.43
C GLN A 151 -3.71 -3.39 -2.50
N LYS A 152 -4.05 -2.88 -3.69
CA LYS A 152 -5.14 -1.92 -3.90
C LYS A 152 -6.53 -2.52 -3.65
N SER A 153 -6.72 -3.79 -3.97
CA SER A 153 -8.00 -4.50 -3.74
C SER A 153 -8.25 -4.80 -2.26
N ARG A 154 -7.19 -4.89 -1.45
CA ARG A 154 -7.20 -5.34 -0.04
C ARG A 154 -7.70 -6.78 0.15
N THR A 155 -7.61 -7.59 -0.90
CA THR A 155 -8.00 -9.00 -0.87
C THR A 155 -6.89 -9.84 -0.23
N LEU A 156 -7.16 -10.44 0.93
CA LEU A 156 -6.17 -11.21 1.69
C LEU A 156 -6.19 -12.72 1.37
N TRP A 157 -7.28 -13.24 0.82
CA TRP A 157 -7.49 -14.68 0.62
C TRP A 157 -6.83 -15.23 -0.65
N LEU A 158 -6.66 -14.40 -1.69
CA LEU A 158 -5.95 -14.79 -2.91
C LEU A 158 -4.43 -14.69 -2.68
N LYS A 159 -3.71 -15.79 -2.88
CA LYS A 159 -2.23 -15.83 -2.85
C LYS A 159 -1.68 -15.25 -4.15
N GLU A 160 -0.50 -14.63 -4.09
CA GLU A 160 0.26 -14.22 -5.28
C GLU A 160 0.51 -15.44 -6.15
N ARG A 161 0.17 -15.35 -7.45
CA ARG A 161 0.33 -16.33 -8.57
C ARG A 161 -0.95 -16.58 -9.38
N ASP A 162 -2.09 -16.00 -9.01
CA ASP A 162 -3.29 -16.08 -9.84
C ASP A 162 -3.30 -14.89 -10.82
N LEU A 163 -3.29 -15.17 -12.14
CA LEU A 163 -3.14 -14.16 -13.21
C LEU A 163 -4.34 -13.18 -13.30
N ASN A 164 -5.32 -13.30 -12.40
CA ASN A 164 -6.57 -12.58 -12.43
C ASN A 164 -6.47 -11.14 -11.88
N THR A 165 -5.73 -10.29 -12.59
CA THR A 165 -5.72 -8.84 -12.32
C THR A 165 -7.12 -8.21 -12.47
N LYS A 166 -7.97 -8.73 -13.38
CA LYS A 166 -9.35 -8.23 -13.61
C LYS A 166 -10.21 -8.31 -12.35
N PHE A 167 -10.11 -9.40 -11.58
CA PHE A 167 -10.78 -9.53 -10.29
C PHE A 167 -10.36 -8.40 -9.33
N PHE A 168 -9.05 -8.22 -9.14
CA PHE A 168 -8.52 -7.17 -8.26
C PHE A 168 -8.93 -5.76 -8.72
N HIS A 169 -8.97 -5.53 -10.04
CA HIS A 169 -9.48 -4.30 -10.62
C HIS A 169 -10.94 -4.05 -10.22
N ARG A 170 -11.83 -5.03 -10.40
CA ARG A 170 -13.26 -4.90 -10.06
C ARG A 170 -13.44 -4.62 -8.56
N VAL A 171 -12.75 -5.36 -7.69
CA VAL A 171 -12.80 -5.16 -6.24
C VAL A 171 -12.28 -3.78 -5.84
N ALA A 172 -11.14 -3.34 -6.39
CA ALA A 172 -10.59 -2.02 -6.09
C ALA A 172 -11.52 -0.89 -6.56
N VAL A 173 -12.19 -1.05 -7.70
CA VAL A 173 -13.21 -0.10 -8.20
C VAL A 173 -14.42 -0.07 -7.28
N ALA A 174 -14.96 -1.23 -6.89
CA ALA A 174 -16.10 -1.33 -5.98
C ALA A 174 -15.79 -0.68 -4.62
N ASN A 175 -14.61 -0.96 -4.06
CA ASN A 175 -14.15 -0.34 -2.82
C ASN A 175 -14.03 1.18 -2.94
N ARG A 176 -13.52 1.70 -4.08
CA ARG A 176 -13.46 3.15 -4.31
C ARG A 176 -14.84 3.79 -4.39
N ARG A 177 -15.78 3.17 -5.10
CA ARG A 177 -17.17 3.66 -5.18
C ARG A 177 -17.81 3.70 -3.80
N ARG A 178 -17.65 2.62 -3.02
CA ARG A 178 -18.17 2.53 -1.65
C ARG A 178 -17.54 3.56 -0.69
N ASN A 179 -16.25 3.84 -0.85
CA ASN A 179 -15.52 4.77 0.02
C ASN A 179 -15.60 6.23 -0.47
N SER A 180 -16.23 6.49 -1.61
CA SER A 180 -16.42 7.85 -2.13
C SER A 180 -17.65 8.45 -1.48
N ILE A 181 -17.46 9.57 -0.78
CA ILE A 181 -18.56 10.34 -0.19
C ILE A 181 -18.95 11.40 -1.21
N GLU A 182 -20.04 11.18 -1.93
CA GLU A 182 -20.57 12.10 -2.94
C GLU A 182 -21.53 13.14 -2.32
N SER A 183 -22.29 12.73 -1.31
CA SER A 183 -23.21 13.60 -0.57
C SER A 183 -23.35 13.11 0.87
N LEU A 184 -23.66 14.03 1.79
CA LEU A 184 -24.00 13.71 3.18
C LEU A 184 -25.41 14.18 3.49
N VAL A 185 -26.09 13.51 4.43
CA VAL A 185 -27.34 14.02 4.99
C VAL A 185 -27.05 14.45 6.42
N VAL A 186 -27.23 15.73 6.71
CA VAL A 186 -27.06 16.32 8.03
C VAL A 186 -28.37 16.96 8.41
N ASP A 187 -28.95 16.55 9.54
CA ASP A 187 -30.24 17.05 10.04
C ASP A 187 -31.39 17.02 9.02
N GLY A 188 -31.41 15.98 8.17
CA GLY A 188 -32.42 15.80 7.12
C GLY A 188 -32.16 16.59 5.84
N VAL A 189 -31.13 17.44 5.79
CA VAL A 189 -30.74 18.18 4.60
C VAL A 189 -29.61 17.46 3.86
N ARG A 190 -29.78 17.26 2.56
CA ARG A 190 -28.74 16.68 1.70
C ARG A 190 -27.72 17.77 1.34
N ILE A 191 -26.49 17.58 1.78
CA ILE A 191 -25.33 18.40 1.44
C ILE A 191 -24.62 17.73 0.27
N GLU A 192 -24.52 18.48 -0.82
CA GLU A 192 -23.82 18.10 -2.05
C GLU A 192 -22.73 19.14 -2.31
N GLY A 193 -21.58 18.71 -2.84
CA GLY A 193 -20.42 19.58 -3.08
C GLY A 193 -19.21 19.23 -2.21
N GLU A 194 -18.02 19.27 -2.80
CA GLU A 194 -16.80 18.77 -2.14
C GLU A 194 -16.39 19.62 -0.92
N GLU A 195 -16.52 20.94 -1.01
CA GLU A 195 -16.13 21.85 0.07
C GLU A 195 -17.18 21.87 1.18
N GLU A 196 -18.46 21.78 0.82
CA GLU A 196 -19.59 21.71 1.72
C GLU A 196 -19.57 20.41 2.54
N VAL A 197 -19.32 19.27 1.88
CA VAL A 197 -19.15 17.97 2.54
C VAL A 197 -17.95 17.99 3.49
N LYS A 198 -16.81 18.56 3.07
CA LYS A 198 -15.63 18.71 3.95
C LYS A 198 -15.97 19.56 5.17
N GLY A 199 -16.60 20.72 4.97
CA GLY A 199 -17.02 21.62 6.03
C GLY A 199 -17.97 20.97 7.02
N ALA A 200 -18.98 20.24 6.53
CA ALA A 200 -19.93 19.50 7.35
C ALA A 200 -19.25 18.43 8.21
N ILE A 201 -18.30 17.66 7.65
CA ILE A 201 -17.54 16.66 8.41
C ILE A 201 -16.69 17.33 9.49
N VAL A 202 -15.96 18.39 9.14
CA VAL A 202 -15.12 19.11 10.10
C VAL A 202 -15.97 19.69 11.23
N GLY A 203 -17.04 20.40 10.91
CA GLY A 203 -17.95 21.00 11.90
C GLY A 203 -18.60 19.95 12.81
N PHE A 204 -19.01 18.80 12.26
CA PHE A 204 -19.53 17.69 13.06
C PHE A 204 -18.51 17.22 14.10
N TYR A 205 -17.26 16.95 13.68
CA TYR A 205 -16.24 16.47 14.60
C TYR A 205 -15.75 17.55 15.56
N GLU A 206 -15.66 18.81 15.12
CA GLU A 206 -15.37 19.94 16.00
C GLU A 206 -16.42 20.05 17.11
N ASN A 207 -17.70 19.92 16.77
CA ASN A 207 -18.78 19.92 17.75
C ASN A 207 -18.77 18.67 18.64
N LEU A 208 -18.50 17.48 18.07
CA LEU A 208 -18.42 16.23 18.81
C LEU A 208 -17.29 16.24 19.86
N TYR A 209 -16.14 16.84 19.53
CA TYR A 209 -15.01 16.98 20.44
C TYR A 209 -15.02 18.31 21.20
N LYS A 210 -16.02 19.15 20.99
CA LYS A 210 -16.23 20.34 21.79
C LYS A 210 -16.70 19.89 23.16
N GLU A 211 -15.96 20.30 24.17
CA GLU A 211 -16.37 20.07 25.54
C GLU A 211 -17.49 21.06 25.89
N ASP A 212 -18.70 20.54 26.09
CA ASP A 212 -19.90 21.33 26.40
C ASP A 212 -20.18 21.43 27.91
N VAL A 213 -19.27 20.90 28.73
CA VAL A 213 -19.45 20.86 30.18
C VAL A 213 -18.75 22.07 30.82
N SER A 214 -19.53 23.05 31.27
CA SER A 214 -19.03 24.25 31.97
C SER A 214 -18.43 23.94 33.34
N TRP A 215 -18.76 22.78 33.90
CA TRP A 215 -18.33 22.34 35.22
C TRP A 215 -17.97 20.85 35.22
N ARG A 216 -16.71 20.54 35.52
CA ARG A 216 -16.28 19.16 35.79
C ARG A 216 -16.28 18.94 37.30
N LEU A 217 -16.91 17.85 37.77
CA LEU A 217 -16.64 17.34 39.11
C LEU A 217 -15.16 17.03 39.22
N THR A 218 -14.44 17.75 40.08
CA THR A 218 -13.13 17.33 40.54
C THR A 218 -13.34 16.04 41.31
N LEU A 219 -12.77 14.92 40.82
CA LEU A 219 -12.80 13.60 41.46
C LEU A 219 -11.91 13.57 42.74
N GLY A 220 -11.85 14.67 43.48
CA GLY A 220 -11.12 14.76 44.74
C GLY A 220 -11.90 14.02 45.83
N GLY A 221 -11.22 13.14 46.56
CA GLY A 221 -11.78 12.41 47.70
C GLY A 221 -12.48 11.09 47.34
N ILE A 222 -12.46 10.65 46.08
CA ILE A 222 -12.90 9.31 45.69
C ILE A 222 -11.67 8.41 45.63
N GLU A 223 -11.63 7.36 46.46
CA GLU A 223 -10.63 6.32 46.34
C GLU A 223 -10.93 5.46 45.10
N PHE A 224 -10.08 5.60 44.07
CA PHE A 224 -10.12 4.71 42.93
C PHE A 224 -9.36 3.42 43.26
N ASN A 225 -9.86 2.31 42.74
CA ASN A 225 -9.08 1.08 42.65
C ASN A 225 -7.81 1.40 41.86
N HIS A 226 -6.68 1.38 42.55
CA HIS A 226 -5.37 1.56 41.96
C HIS A 226 -4.84 0.20 41.57
N ILE A 227 -4.12 0.20 40.46
CA ILE A 227 -3.34 -0.95 40.06
C ILE A 227 -2.24 -1.13 41.12
N GLY A 228 -1.94 -2.38 41.51
CA GLY A 228 -0.91 -2.65 42.51
C GLY A 228 0.44 -2.06 42.10
N GLU A 229 1.27 -1.70 43.07
CA GLU A 229 2.54 -1.00 42.83
C GLU A 229 3.43 -1.74 41.82
N GLY A 230 3.53 -3.07 41.93
CA GLY A 230 4.29 -3.89 40.98
C GLY A 230 3.72 -3.90 39.55
N ASP A 231 2.39 -3.89 39.39
CA ASP A 231 1.75 -3.80 38.08
C ASP A 231 1.91 -2.39 37.48
N SER A 232 1.87 -1.35 38.32
CA SER A 232 2.14 0.03 37.93
C SER A 232 3.58 0.18 37.43
N GLU A 233 4.55 -0.29 38.22
CA GLU A 233 5.97 -0.32 37.82
C GLU A 233 6.16 -1.08 36.50
N TRP A 234 5.49 -2.22 36.34
CA TRP A 234 5.56 -2.99 35.10
C TRP A 234 4.93 -2.28 33.89
N LEU A 235 3.85 -1.51 34.08
CA LEU A 235 3.20 -0.73 33.03
C LEU A 235 4.03 0.48 32.62
N GLU A 236 4.69 1.13 33.58
CA GLU A 236 5.49 2.34 33.39
C GLU A 236 6.94 2.06 32.97
N ARG A 237 7.43 0.83 33.13
CA ARG A 237 8.77 0.43 32.70
C ARG A 237 9.05 0.80 31.24
N ALA A 238 10.31 1.10 30.95
CA ALA A 238 10.73 1.33 29.58
C ALA A 238 10.53 0.07 28.72
N PHE A 239 10.03 0.25 27.50
CA PHE A 239 9.92 -0.84 26.53
C PHE A 239 11.30 -1.40 26.18
N GLU A 240 11.43 -2.72 26.26
CA GLU A 240 12.61 -3.45 25.80
C GLU A 240 12.68 -3.51 24.27
N GLU A 241 13.89 -3.69 23.73
CA GLU A 241 14.08 -3.80 22.29
C GLU A 241 13.40 -5.07 21.75
N GLU A 242 13.45 -6.16 22.52
CA GLU A 242 12.83 -7.44 22.26
C GLU A 242 11.30 -7.34 22.19
N GLU A 243 10.68 -6.66 23.17
CA GLU A 243 9.22 -6.41 23.19
C GLU A 243 8.80 -5.61 21.95
N VAL A 244 9.55 -4.56 21.62
CA VAL A 244 9.31 -3.74 20.43
C VAL A 244 9.57 -4.53 19.15
N HIS A 245 10.51 -5.48 19.17
CA HIS A 245 10.80 -6.37 18.06
C HIS A 245 9.69 -7.38 17.83
N GLU A 246 9.17 -8.02 18.88
CA GLU A 246 8.06 -8.97 18.81
C GLU A 246 6.76 -8.28 18.36
N ALA A 247 6.46 -7.11 18.92
CA ALA A 247 5.30 -6.31 18.56
C ALA A 247 5.31 -5.90 17.07
N VAL A 248 6.49 -5.55 16.53
CA VAL A 248 6.62 -5.26 15.10
C VAL A 248 6.55 -6.56 14.27
N SER A 249 7.15 -7.67 14.71
CA SER A 249 7.12 -8.97 14.00
C SER A 249 5.72 -9.51 13.81
N SER A 250 4.88 -9.38 14.83
CA SER A 250 3.52 -9.92 14.86
C SER A 250 2.54 -9.16 13.95
N CYS A 251 2.99 -8.05 13.37
CA CYS A 251 2.16 -7.24 12.50
C CYS A 251 2.18 -7.71 11.04
N VAL A 252 0.99 -7.69 10.41
CA VAL A 252 0.82 -8.00 9.00
C VAL A 252 1.24 -6.81 8.12
N GLY A 253 2.18 -7.03 7.20
CA GLY A 253 2.76 -5.99 6.34
C GLY A 253 1.81 -5.37 5.32
N ASP A 254 0.82 -6.14 4.84
CA ASP A 254 -0.13 -5.75 3.77
C ASP A 254 -1.35 -4.97 4.30
N LYS A 255 -1.32 -4.49 5.54
CA LYS A 255 -2.39 -3.64 6.09
C LYS A 255 -2.37 -2.23 5.47
N ALA A 256 -3.47 -1.51 5.66
CA ALA A 256 -3.63 -0.15 5.15
C ALA A 256 -2.49 0.77 5.65
N PRO A 257 -1.91 1.60 4.76
CA PRO A 257 -0.88 2.54 5.15
C PRO A 257 -1.45 3.61 6.09
N GLY A 258 -0.59 4.15 6.94
CA GLY A 258 -0.93 5.30 7.77
C GLY A 258 -1.15 6.59 6.95
N PRO A 259 -1.43 7.71 7.62
CA PRO A 259 -1.55 9.02 6.97
C PRO A 259 -0.23 9.48 6.28
N ASP A 260 0.89 8.86 6.63
CA ASP A 260 2.19 9.05 5.97
C ASP A 260 2.32 8.31 4.63
N GLY A 261 1.39 7.39 4.33
CA GLY A 261 1.37 6.62 3.09
C GLY A 261 2.28 5.40 3.08
N PHE A 262 3.01 5.11 4.16
CA PHE A 262 3.90 3.94 4.24
C PHE A 262 3.14 2.70 4.71
N SER A 263 3.33 1.58 4.01
CA SER A 263 2.84 0.27 4.47
C SER A 263 3.75 -0.28 5.56
N LEU A 264 3.20 -1.14 6.41
CA LEU A 264 3.97 -1.76 7.49
C LEU A 264 5.05 -2.72 6.95
N ALA A 265 4.87 -3.21 5.72
CA ALA A 265 5.85 -4.01 4.98
C ALA A 265 7.22 -3.32 4.85
N VAL A 266 7.28 -2.00 4.71
CA VAL A 266 8.55 -1.26 4.63
C VAL A 266 9.36 -1.40 5.91
N PHE A 267 8.69 -1.24 7.05
CA PHE A 267 9.32 -1.33 8.36
C PHE A 267 9.73 -2.77 8.69
N LEU A 268 8.93 -3.76 8.29
CA LEU A 268 9.27 -5.18 8.39
C LEU A 268 10.50 -5.53 7.53
N ARG A 269 10.57 -5.04 6.29
CA ARG A 269 11.65 -5.35 5.35
C ARG A 269 12.97 -4.68 5.72
N ALA A 270 12.92 -3.41 6.12
CA ALA A 270 14.10 -2.69 6.64
C ALA A 270 14.70 -3.40 7.86
N ARG A 271 13.89 -4.14 8.62
CA ARG A 271 14.34 -4.95 9.76
C ARG A 271 15.06 -6.24 9.35
N SER A 272 14.60 -6.96 8.33
CA SER A 272 15.33 -8.15 7.84
C SER A 272 16.76 -7.82 7.39
N ALA A 273 16.98 -6.58 6.91
CA ALA A 273 18.31 -6.07 6.58
C ALA A 273 19.18 -5.74 7.82
N LYS A 274 18.57 -5.44 8.98
CA LYS A 274 19.27 -5.12 10.24
C LYS A 274 19.87 -6.31 10.97
N LYS A 275 19.44 -7.55 10.68
CA LYS A 275 20.09 -8.76 11.24
C LYS A 275 21.56 -8.92 10.80
N ARG A 276 22.08 -8.04 9.93
CA ARG A 276 23.49 -8.02 9.53
C ARG A 276 24.34 -6.90 10.12
N GLN A 277 23.80 -5.74 10.53
CA GLN A 277 24.59 -4.67 11.15
C GLN A 277 23.69 -3.77 12.05
N GLY A 278 24.03 -3.71 13.34
CA GLY A 278 23.22 -3.11 14.40
C GLY A 278 23.11 -1.58 14.33
N LEU A 279 21.88 -1.07 14.24
CA LEU A 279 21.53 0.36 14.45
C LEU A 279 20.10 0.47 15.04
N ALA A 280 20.01 0.80 16.32
CA ALA A 280 18.82 0.72 17.19
C ALA A 280 17.85 1.94 17.16
N SER A 281 17.96 2.88 16.22
CA SER A 281 17.31 4.21 16.39
C SER A 281 15.92 4.40 15.74
N LEU A 282 15.30 3.36 15.17
CA LEU A 282 14.12 3.51 14.30
C LEU A 282 12.77 3.07 14.90
N GLN A 283 12.73 2.53 16.13
CA GLN A 283 11.61 1.68 16.55
C GLN A 283 10.65 2.25 17.61
N LYS A 284 10.94 3.40 18.22
CA LYS A 284 10.25 3.80 19.47
C LYS A 284 8.82 4.37 19.35
N ARG A 285 8.24 4.54 18.15
CA ARG A 285 6.89 5.16 18.02
C ARG A 285 5.83 4.38 17.23
N SER A 286 6.18 3.59 16.21
CA SER A 286 5.18 2.69 15.59
C SER A 286 4.70 1.62 16.60
N ALA A 287 5.62 1.16 17.46
CA ALA A 287 5.29 0.27 18.57
C ALA A 287 4.47 0.93 19.69
N LYS A 288 4.59 2.24 19.94
CA LYS A 288 3.84 2.91 21.03
C LYS A 288 2.32 3.00 20.79
N ARG A 289 1.86 3.02 19.53
CA ARG A 289 0.41 3.02 19.21
C ARG A 289 -0.19 1.62 19.24
N SER A 290 0.53 0.59 18.79
CA SER A 290 0.06 -0.80 18.83
C SER A 290 0.22 -1.46 20.22
N ALA A 291 1.28 -1.15 20.97
CA ALA A 291 1.54 -1.77 22.27
C ALA A 291 0.53 -1.34 23.35
N ARG A 292 0.02 -0.10 23.31
CA ARG A 292 -1.10 0.31 24.18
C ARG A 292 -2.36 -0.52 23.94
N PHE A 293 -2.61 -0.92 22.69
CA PHE A 293 -3.78 -1.74 22.33
C PHE A 293 -3.59 -3.22 22.70
N ILE A 294 -2.36 -3.71 22.75
CA ILE A 294 -2.03 -5.11 23.10
C ILE A 294 -1.95 -5.31 24.62
N LYS A 295 -1.43 -4.35 25.39
CA LYS A 295 -1.40 -4.42 26.88
C LYS A 295 -2.80 -4.43 27.50
N VAL A 296 -3.79 -3.77 26.89
CA VAL A 296 -5.19 -3.81 27.36
C VAL A 296 -5.87 -5.16 27.06
N LYS A 297 -5.46 -5.86 26.00
CA LYS A 297 -6.13 -7.08 25.54
C LYS A 297 -5.67 -8.39 26.19
N ARG A 298 -4.55 -8.36 26.94
CA ARG A 298 -4.02 -9.56 27.64
C ARG A 298 -4.53 -9.70 29.09
N ASN A 299 -5.17 -8.67 29.65
CA ASN A 299 -5.72 -8.66 31.02
C ASN A 299 -7.26 -8.51 31.04
N SER A 300 -7.96 -9.00 30.00
CA SER A 300 -9.42 -9.17 30.00
C SER A 300 -9.76 -10.63 29.74
#